data_AF-A0A4Q5WYG6-F1
#
_entry.id   AF-A0A4Q5WYG6-F1
#
_cell.length_a   1.000
_cell.length_b   1.000
_cell.length_c   1.000
_cell.angle_alpha   90.00
_cell.angle_beta   90.00
_cell.angle_gamma   90.00
#
_symmetry.space_group_name_H-M   'P 1'
#
loop_
_entity.id
_entity.type
_entity.pdbx_description
1 polymer ?
#
loop_
_entity_poly.entity_id
_entity_poly.type
_entity_poly.pdbx_seq_one_letter_code
_entity_poly.pdbx_strand_id
1 'polypeptide(L)'
;MLLIALAAAPGLAICLYVFIRDVHNPEPVRYLVASFALGATLTVPAYFLEKGLSSWLSADVPGILLQSFIAIALVEELLKFLVLRYFCFRLPSFDEPLDGIIYSIMVSMGFATLENVAYTWMHGAEVLIGRTFTSVPAHACFAAIMGYYAGLARFETARRGALLRTGLLRAILFHGCYDSFILLTENRWLKQYVSEALLLTGAIYSLFVALRLSRRLFRQHRHTSRQLFVSDPTLSLRVADERDLPMIEALARATWPAAFRSFLSDAQIAHMLDKQYSTAALLDEMKEGHHFLVVSNAGVPVGFAAYGALDEDRYQLHKLYVLPGHQGRGAGRVLLEAVLRQVSGEGATELRLRVNRSNAAVKFYERLGFHILRSQDVDIGNGYFMNDYVMVKEIVNRQS
;
A
#
# COMPACT_ATOMS: atom_id res chain seq x y z
N MET A 1 -32.67 9.14 5.92
CA MET A 1 -31.83 7.93 5.71
C MET A 1 -31.32 7.83 4.28
N LEU A 2 -32.17 7.87 3.24
CA LEU A 2 -31.71 7.79 1.84
C LEU A 2 -30.71 8.89 1.44
N LEU A 3 -30.98 10.16 1.79
CA LEU A 3 -30.07 11.28 1.46
C LEU A 3 -28.69 11.16 2.12
N ILE A 4 -28.63 10.67 3.36
CA ILE A 4 -27.37 10.44 4.07
C ILE A 4 -26.57 9.34 3.36
N ALA A 5 -27.23 8.25 2.95
CA ALA A 5 -26.59 7.18 2.20
C ALA A 5 -26.05 7.66 0.85
N LEU A 6 -26.83 8.46 0.11
CA LEU A 6 -26.40 9.05 -1.16
C LEU A 6 -25.23 10.04 -0.98
N ALA A 7 -25.23 10.83 0.09
CA ALA A 7 -24.13 11.74 0.40
C ALA A 7 -22.83 11.03 0.81
N ALA A 8 -22.93 9.85 1.44
CA ALA A 8 -21.76 9.06 1.80
C ALA A 8 -21.22 8.19 0.65
N ALA A 9 -22.08 7.79 -0.29
CA ALA A 9 -21.76 6.88 -1.38
C ALA A 9 -20.50 7.25 -2.19
N PRO A 10 -20.28 8.50 -2.66
CA PRO A 10 -19.12 8.81 -3.50
C PRO A 10 -17.78 8.66 -2.76
N GLY A 11 -17.70 9.08 -1.50
CA GLY A 11 -16.49 8.92 -0.69
C GLY A 11 -16.14 7.44 -0.48
N LEU A 12 -17.14 6.63 -0.13
CA LEU A 12 -16.98 5.18 0.02
C LEU A 12 -16.62 4.49 -1.30
N ALA A 13 -17.18 4.92 -2.42
CA ALA A 13 -16.87 4.39 -3.74
C ALA A 13 -15.41 4.66 -4.13
N ILE A 14 -14.86 5.84 -3.82
CA ILE A 14 -13.45 6.16 -4.05
C ILE A 14 -12.55 5.30 -3.15
N CYS A 15 -12.91 5.12 -1.87
CA CYS A 15 -12.18 4.21 -0.97
C CYS A 15 -12.13 2.78 -1.53
N LEU A 16 -13.27 2.26 -1.98
CA LEU A 16 -13.37 0.93 -2.58
C LEU A 16 -12.54 0.84 -3.87
N TYR A 17 -12.59 1.86 -4.72
CA TYR A 17 -11.80 1.92 -5.95
C TYR A 17 -10.29 1.85 -5.67
N VAL A 18 -9.79 2.60 -4.69
CA VAL A 18 -8.37 2.59 -4.30
C VAL A 18 -7.99 1.23 -3.72
N PHE A 19 -8.82 0.68 -2.83
CA PHE A 19 -8.61 -0.63 -2.22
C PHE A 19 -8.49 -1.76 -3.27
N ILE A 20 -9.41 -1.83 -4.24
CA ILE A 20 -9.37 -2.85 -5.30
C ILE A 20 -8.14 -2.70 -6.20
N ARG A 21 -7.65 -1.46 -6.38
CA ARG A 21 -6.51 -1.16 -7.25
C ARG A 21 -5.16 -1.43 -6.58
N ASP A 22 -5.14 -1.61 -5.26
CA ASP A 22 -3.96 -1.95 -4.49
C ASP A 22 -3.73 -3.46 -4.47
N VAL A 23 -3.25 -3.99 -5.59
CA VAL A 23 -3.15 -5.44 -5.82
C VAL A 23 -1.84 -6.03 -5.26
N HIS A 24 -0.77 -5.25 -5.15
CA HIS A 24 0.58 -5.80 -4.94
C HIS A 24 0.96 -5.89 -3.46
N ASN A 25 0.47 -4.96 -2.63
CA ASN A 25 0.64 -5.02 -1.18
C ASN A 25 -0.59 -4.39 -0.48
N PRO A 26 -1.75 -5.07 -0.49
CA PRO A 26 -2.99 -4.49 0.02
C PRO A 26 -2.88 -4.14 1.51
N GLU A 27 -3.22 -2.89 1.83
CA GLU A 27 -3.23 -2.42 3.20
C GLU A 27 -4.28 -3.12 4.08
N PRO A 28 -3.97 -3.42 5.36
CA PRO A 28 -4.93 -4.02 6.28
C PRO A 28 -6.19 -3.16 6.43
N VAL A 29 -7.36 -3.75 6.15
CA VAL A 29 -8.66 -3.05 6.16
C VAL A 29 -8.89 -2.25 7.45
N ARG A 30 -8.46 -2.77 8.61
CA ARG A 30 -8.57 -2.07 9.91
C ARG A 30 -7.89 -0.71 9.92
N TYR A 31 -6.74 -0.57 9.25
CA TYR A 31 -6.00 0.69 9.20
C TYR A 31 -6.63 1.66 8.21
N LEU A 32 -7.13 1.17 7.08
CA LEU A 32 -7.90 1.97 6.13
C LEU A 32 -9.17 2.54 6.78
N VAL A 33 -9.91 1.71 7.52
CA VAL A 33 -11.11 2.13 8.28
C VAL A 33 -10.74 3.13 9.38
N ALA A 34 -9.66 2.89 10.13
CA ALA A 34 -9.21 3.83 11.17
C ALA A 34 -8.82 5.19 10.59
N SER A 35 -8.07 5.21 9.48
CA SER A 35 -7.69 6.44 8.79
C SER A 35 -8.90 7.21 8.25
N PHE A 36 -9.88 6.50 7.68
CA PHE A 36 -11.15 7.09 7.26
C PHE A 36 -11.92 7.69 8.45
N ALA A 37 -12.07 6.95 9.55
CA ALA A 37 -12.78 7.41 10.72
C ALA A 37 -12.14 8.66 11.33
N LEU A 38 -10.80 8.66 11.48
CA LEU A 38 -10.06 9.84 11.93
C LEU A 38 -10.29 11.03 10.99
N GLY A 39 -10.23 10.81 9.68
CA GLY A 39 -10.55 11.83 8.68
C GLY A 39 -11.94 12.44 8.85
N ALA A 40 -12.96 11.61 9.06
CA ALA A 40 -14.33 12.07 9.31
C ALA A 40 -14.42 12.91 10.60
N THR A 41 -13.70 12.52 11.67
CA THR A 41 -13.70 13.31 12.91
C THR A 41 -13.09 14.71 12.75
N LEU A 42 -12.22 14.92 11.75
CA LEU A 42 -11.60 16.22 11.49
C LEU A 42 -12.57 17.26 10.93
N THR A 43 -13.70 16.86 10.33
CA THR A 43 -14.69 17.81 9.79
C THR A 43 -15.25 18.74 10.87
N VAL A 44 -15.41 18.25 12.11
CA VAL A 44 -15.95 19.05 13.22
C VAL A 44 -15.00 20.17 13.66
N PRO A 45 -13.72 19.91 14.05
CA PRO A 45 -12.80 20.99 14.39
C PRO A 45 -12.50 21.90 13.20
N ALA A 46 -12.47 21.37 11.96
CA ALA A 46 -12.29 22.17 10.76
C ALA A 46 -13.38 23.23 10.62
N TYR A 47 -14.66 22.83 10.73
CA TYR A 47 -15.80 23.75 10.70
C TYR A 47 -15.68 24.92 11.69
N PHE A 48 -15.28 24.65 12.95
CA PHE A 48 -15.13 25.72 13.95
C PHE A 48 -13.97 26.65 13.63
N LEU A 49 -12.84 26.11 13.17
CA LEU A 49 -11.66 26.91 12.78
C LEU A 49 -11.96 27.76 11.55
N GLU A 50 -12.57 27.18 10.52
CA GLU A 50 -13.00 27.86 9.29
C GLU A 50 -13.97 29.00 9.59
N LYS A 51 -15.01 28.73 10.40
CA LYS A 51 -15.98 29.75 10.80
C LYS A 51 -15.32 30.88 11.60
N GLY A 52 -14.43 30.52 12.53
CA GLY A 52 -13.69 31.46 13.35
C GLY A 52 -12.70 32.32 12.55
N LEU A 53 -12.08 31.79 11.51
CA LEU A 53 -11.19 32.54 10.60
C LEU A 53 -12.00 33.40 9.63
N SER A 54 -13.05 32.83 9.04
CA SER A 54 -13.87 33.50 8.02
C SER A 54 -14.61 34.71 8.58
N SER A 55 -14.90 34.77 9.89
CA SER A 55 -15.54 35.94 10.50
C SER A 55 -14.69 37.21 10.48
N TRP A 56 -13.39 37.10 10.24
CA TRP A 56 -12.47 38.24 10.14
C TRP A 56 -12.21 38.68 8.70
N LEU A 57 -12.76 37.95 7.72
CA LEU A 57 -12.48 38.14 6.31
C LEU A 57 -13.62 38.92 5.65
N SER A 58 -13.25 39.83 4.76
CA SER A 58 -14.20 40.58 3.93
C SER A 58 -14.78 39.72 2.81
N ALA A 59 -15.97 40.09 2.33
CA ALA A 59 -16.62 39.42 1.20
C ALA A 59 -16.20 39.97 -0.17
N ASP A 60 -15.19 40.84 -0.22
CA ASP A 60 -14.60 41.34 -1.46
C ASP A 60 -13.65 40.30 -2.08
N VAL A 61 -13.17 40.56 -3.30
CA VAL A 61 -12.33 39.58 -4.03
C VAL A 61 -11.07 39.20 -3.23
N PRO A 62 -10.29 40.14 -2.67
CA PRO A 62 -9.16 39.78 -1.80
C PRO A 62 -9.55 38.93 -0.59
N GLY A 63 -10.65 39.26 0.09
CA GLY A 63 -11.13 38.51 1.24
C GLY A 63 -11.58 37.09 0.89
N ILE A 64 -12.25 36.90 -0.25
CA ILE A 64 -12.63 35.57 -0.76
C ILE A 64 -11.40 34.72 -1.11
N LEU A 65 -10.37 35.32 -1.72
CA LEU A 65 -9.12 34.61 -1.99
C LEU A 65 -8.44 34.20 -0.67
N LEU A 66 -8.38 35.10 0.31
CA LEU A 66 -7.82 34.79 1.62
C LEU A 66 -8.63 33.68 2.33
N GLN A 67 -9.96 33.71 2.22
CA GLN A 67 -10.84 32.68 2.75
C GLN A 67 -10.56 31.32 2.11
N SER A 68 -10.46 31.28 0.79
CA SER A 68 -10.24 30.04 0.03
C SER A 68 -8.91 29.37 0.38
N PHE A 69 -7.81 30.14 0.42
CA PHE A 69 -6.48 29.58 0.66
C PHE A 69 -6.14 29.37 2.14
N ILE A 70 -6.56 30.29 3.02
CA ILE A 70 -6.13 30.30 4.43
C ILE A 70 -7.22 29.79 5.36
N ALA A 71 -8.46 30.23 5.21
CA ALA A 71 -9.52 29.80 6.12
C ALA A 71 -9.96 28.35 5.83
N ILE A 72 -10.07 27.97 4.56
CA ILE A 72 -10.56 26.64 4.13
C ILE A 72 -9.40 25.71 3.79
N ALA A 73 -8.72 25.92 2.65
CA ALA A 73 -7.74 24.96 2.14
C ALA A 73 -6.59 24.67 3.10
N LEU A 74 -6.01 25.70 3.73
CA LEU A 74 -4.94 25.51 4.72
C LEU A 74 -5.41 24.70 5.93
N VAL A 75 -6.57 25.04 6.51
CA VAL A 75 -7.09 24.36 7.71
C VAL A 75 -7.36 22.91 7.41
N GLU A 76 -8.12 22.64 6.34
CA GLU A 76 -8.50 21.29 5.98
C GLU A 76 -7.31 20.41 5.63
N GLU A 77 -6.44 20.88 4.73
CA GLU A 77 -5.30 20.08 4.29
C GLU A 77 -4.26 19.91 5.41
N LEU A 78 -4.09 20.90 6.30
CA LEU A 78 -3.23 20.76 7.46
C LEU A 78 -3.77 19.72 8.44
N LEU A 79 -5.07 19.73 8.77
CA LEU A 79 -5.67 18.75 9.68
C LEU A 79 -5.52 17.32 9.13
N LYS A 80 -5.84 17.11 7.83
CA LYS A 80 -5.67 15.82 7.15
C LYS A 80 -4.19 15.41 7.14
N PHE A 81 -3.28 16.35 6.87
CA PHE A 81 -1.83 16.13 6.90
C PHE A 81 -1.34 15.70 8.28
N LEU A 82 -1.85 16.28 9.38
CA LEU A 82 -1.46 15.91 10.73
C LEU A 82 -1.81 14.45 11.04
N VAL A 83 -2.99 13.98 10.62
CA VAL A 83 -3.36 12.56 10.74
C VAL A 83 -2.45 11.67 9.88
N LEU A 84 -2.19 12.06 8.63
CA LEU A 84 -1.25 11.33 7.76
C LEU A 84 0.15 11.23 8.40
N ARG A 85 0.66 12.34 8.95
CA ARG A 85 2.01 12.46 9.49
C ARG A 85 2.22 11.80 10.85
N TYR A 86 1.23 11.83 11.73
CA TYR A 86 1.39 11.39 13.11
C TYR A 86 0.66 10.08 13.43
N PHE A 87 -0.36 9.71 12.66
CA PHE A 87 -1.01 8.41 12.77
C PHE A 87 -0.52 7.47 11.66
N CYS A 88 -0.79 7.78 10.39
CA CYS A 88 -0.56 6.83 9.29
C CYS A 88 0.92 6.46 9.11
N PHE A 89 1.83 7.42 9.21
CA PHE A 89 3.29 7.18 9.12
C PHE A 89 3.87 6.20 10.14
N ARG A 90 3.16 5.99 11.25
CA ARG A 90 3.58 5.09 12.33
C ARG A 90 2.99 3.69 12.17
N LEU A 91 2.13 3.47 11.18
CA LEU A 91 1.53 2.18 10.92
C LEU A 91 2.60 1.20 10.40
N PRO A 92 2.64 -0.04 10.89
CA PRO A 92 3.58 -1.05 10.41
C PRO A 92 3.40 -1.39 8.93
N SER A 93 2.20 -1.20 8.40
CA SER A 93 1.89 -1.48 6.99
C SER A 93 2.20 -0.30 6.07
N PHE A 94 2.59 0.87 6.59
CA PHE A 94 3.17 1.93 5.73
C PHE A 94 4.61 1.55 5.40
N ASP A 95 4.75 0.62 4.47
CA ASP A 95 6.00 0.00 4.05
C ASP A 95 6.34 0.29 2.58
N GLU A 96 5.47 1.01 1.85
CA GLU A 96 5.71 1.54 0.51
C GLU A 96 5.35 3.00 0.25
N PRO A 97 5.96 3.63 -0.78
CA PRO A 97 5.61 5.00 -1.11
C PRO A 97 4.14 5.16 -1.54
N LEU A 98 3.56 4.17 -2.22
CA LEU A 98 2.16 4.19 -2.64
C LEU A 98 1.20 4.28 -1.44
N ASP A 99 1.54 3.72 -0.28
CA ASP A 99 0.73 3.80 0.94
C ASP A 99 0.48 5.24 1.37
N GLY A 100 1.44 6.13 1.13
CA GLY A 100 1.27 7.55 1.38
C GLY A 100 0.06 8.11 0.62
N ILE A 101 -0.13 7.68 -0.62
CA ILE A 101 -1.30 8.05 -1.44
C ILE A 101 -2.56 7.40 -0.88
N ILE A 102 -2.53 6.09 -0.61
CA ILE A 102 -3.69 5.33 -0.14
C ILE A 102 -4.21 5.90 1.18
N TYR A 103 -3.34 6.02 2.18
CA TYR A 103 -3.72 6.55 3.49
C TYR A 103 -4.19 8.00 3.42
N SER A 104 -3.53 8.84 2.63
CA SER A 104 -3.96 10.23 2.44
C SER A 104 -5.36 10.31 1.83
N ILE A 105 -5.66 9.47 0.83
CA ILE A 105 -7.01 9.37 0.25
C ILE A 105 -8.01 8.87 1.29
N MET A 106 -7.68 7.85 2.09
CA MET A 106 -8.61 7.35 3.13
C MET A 106 -8.97 8.43 4.14
N VAL A 107 -7.99 9.17 4.67
CA VAL A 107 -8.23 10.30 5.58
C VAL A 107 -9.11 11.36 4.91
N SER A 108 -8.79 11.72 3.67
CA SER A 108 -9.51 12.77 2.96
C SER A 108 -10.92 12.36 2.55
N MET A 109 -11.16 11.08 2.23
CA MET A 109 -12.50 10.55 1.95
C MET A 109 -13.36 10.45 3.21
N GLY A 110 -12.77 10.17 4.37
CA GLY A 110 -13.46 10.30 5.66
C GLY A 110 -13.98 11.71 5.88
N PHE A 111 -13.09 12.69 5.72
CA PHE A 111 -13.41 14.11 5.83
C PHE A 111 -14.51 14.52 4.84
N ALA A 112 -14.29 14.25 3.55
CA ALA A 112 -15.18 14.64 2.46
C ALA A 112 -16.57 13.97 2.59
N THR A 113 -16.63 12.74 3.12
CA THR A 113 -17.90 12.03 3.34
C THR A 113 -18.74 12.74 4.39
N LEU A 114 -18.18 13.01 5.56
CA LEU A 114 -18.94 13.67 6.62
C LEU A 114 -19.29 15.12 6.23
N GLU A 115 -18.37 15.81 5.58
CA GLU A 115 -18.63 17.15 5.05
C GLU A 115 -19.77 17.13 4.01
N ASN A 116 -19.76 16.20 3.06
CA ASN A 116 -20.82 16.10 2.05
C ASN A 116 -22.20 15.80 2.66
N VAL A 117 -22.25 14.96 3.70
CA VAL A 117 -23.47 14.72 4.50
C VAL A 117 -23.92 16.00 5.18
N ALA A 118 -23.02 16.73 5.85
CA ALA A 118 -23.34 17.98 6.54
C ALA A 118 -23.83 19.06 5.57
N TYR A 119 -23.15 19.23 4.42
CA TYR A 119 -23.55 20.17 3.37
C TYR A 119 -24.94 19.85 2.80
N THR A 120 -25.19 18.58 2.48
CA THR A 120 -26.50 18.14 1.97
C THR A 120 -27.60 18.36 3.01
N TRP A 121 -27.29 18.17 4.31
CA TRP A 121 -28.22 18.44 5.40
C TRP A 121 -28.55 19.94 5.54
N MET A 122 -27.56 20.82 5.37
CA MET A 122 -27.74 22.27 5.51
C MET A 122 -28.37 22.93 4.29
N HIS A 123 -28.04 22.47 3.08
CA HIS A 123 -28.35 23.16 1.83
C HIS A 123 -29.29 22.38 0.89
N GLY A 124 -29.74 21.19 1.27
CA GLY A 124 -30.66 20.40 0.46
C GLY A 124 -29.98 19.42 -0.50
N ALA A 125 -30.81 18.62 -1.19
CA ALA A 125 -30.38 17.52 -2.04
C ALA A 125 -29.85 17.98 -3.41
N GLU A 126 -30.19 19.19 -3.83
CA GLU A 126 -29.76 19.82 -5.07
C GLU A 126 -28.22 20.02 -5.12
N VAL A 127 -27.61 20.30 -3.98
CA VAL A 127 -26.15 20.52 -3.87
C VAL A 127 -25.38 19.20 -3.95
N LEU A 128 -26.04 18.08 -3.61
CA LEU A 128 -25.41 16.76 -3.56
C LEU A 128 -24.87 16.32 -4.93
N ILE A 129 -25.61 16.57 -6.01
CA ILE A 129 -25.21 16.15 -7.36
C ILE A 129 -23.91 16.84 -7.76
N GLY A 130 -23.83 18.17 -7.60
CA GLY A 130 -22.62 18.92 -7.89
C GLY A 130 -21.43 18.39 -7.10
N ARG A 131 -21.57 18.32 -5.77
CA ARG A 131 -20.50 17.86 -4.86
C ARG A 131 -20.02 16.44 -5.16
N THR A 132 -20.92 15.53 -5.55
CA THR A 132 -20.62 14.15 -5.91
C THR A 132 -19.63 14.06 -7.08
N PHE A 133 -19.75 14.94 -8.08
CA PHE A 133 -18.92 14.90 -9.28
C PHE A 133 -17.77 15.91 -9.27
N THR A 134 -17.79 16.90 -8.36
CA THR A 134 -16.76 17.94 -8.28
C THR A 134 -15.96 17.87 -6.97
N SER A 135 -16.54 18.32 -5.86
CA SER A 135 -15.82 18.51 -4.60
C SER A 135 -15.31 17.21 -3.98
N VAL A 136 -16.11 16.13 -3.97
CA VAL A 136 -15.68 14.83 -3.41
C VAL A 136 -14.49 14.24 -4.21
N PRO A 137 -14.53 14.17 -5.55
CA PRO A 137 -13.34 13.83 -6.35
C PRO A 137 -12.16 14.79 -6.19
N ALA A 138 -12.41 16.08 -5.95
CA ALA A 138 -11.37 17.08 -5.72
C ALA A 138 -10.53 16.73 -4.48
N HIS A 139 -11.18 16.42 -3.35
CA HIS A 139 -10.47 15.97 -2.14
C HIS A 139 -9.60 14.74 -2.41
N ALA A 140 -10.07 13.77 -3.20
CA ALA A 140 -9.27 12.59 -3.54
C ALA A 140 -8.03 12.98 -4.37
N CYS A 141 -8.15 13.94 -5.28
CA CYS A 141 -7.04 14.42 -6.10
C CYS A 141 -5.99 15.16 -5.26
N PHE A 142 -6.42 16.07 -4.37
CA PHE A 142 -5.52 16.83 -3.49
C PHE A 142 -4.82 15.89 -2.50
N ALA A 143 -5.57 14.94 -1.94
CA ALA A 143 -5.06 13.88 -1.09
C ALA A 143 -4.00 13.04 -1.79
N ALA A 144 -4.21 12.67 -3.06
CA ALA A 144 -3.23 11.91 -3.83
C ALA A 144 -1.93 12.69 -4.07
N ILE A 145 -2.02 14.01 -4.30
CA ILE A 145 -0.84 14.88 -4.44
C ILE A 145 -0.08 14.95 -3.12
N MET A 146 -0.76 15.25 -2.01
CA MET A 146 -0.14 15.28 -0.67
C MET A 146 0.48 13.92 -0.32
N GLY A 147 -0.28 12.85 -0.53
CA GLY A 147 0.08 11.48 -0.20
C GLY A 147 1.28 10.98 -1.00
N TYR A 148 1.44 11.40 -2.26
CA TYR A 148 2.63 11.09 -3.06
C TYR A 148 3.90 11.60 -2.37
N TYR A 149 3.92 12.89 -2.01
CA TYR A 149 5.09 13.48 -1.36
C TYR A 149 5.32 12.94 0.05
N ALA A 150 4.24 12.67 0.79
CA ALA A 150 4.32 12.06 2.11
C ALA A 150 4.91 10.64 2.02
N GLY A 151 4.46 9.84 1.04
CA GLY A 151 5.02 8.52 0.76
C GLY A 151 6.52 8.58 0.51
N LEU A 152 7.00 9.44 -0.41
CA LEU A 152 8.43 9.63 -0.63
C LEU A 152 9.17 10.04 0.66
N ALA A 153 8.60 10.97 1.44
CA ALA A 153 9.21 11.48 2.66
C ALA A 153 9.40 10.41 3.75
N ARG A 154 8.65 9.31 3.70
CA ARG A 154 8.81 8.19 4.63
C ARG A 154 10.13 7.46 4.41
N PHE A 155 10.52 7.26 3.14
CA PHE A 155 11.69 6.49 2.71
C PHE A 155 12.93 7.37 2.45
N GLU A 156 12.73 8.63 2.09
CA GLU A 156 13.83 9.58 1.85
C GLU A 156 14.08 10.50 3.05
N THR A 157 14.82 10.00 4.05
CA THR A 157 15.07 10.71 5.31
C THR A 157 15.74 12.08 5.11
N ALA A 158 16.72 12.17 4.19
CA ALA A 158 17.48 13.39 3.92
C ALA A 158 16.61 14.54 3.39
N ARG A 159 15.58 14.23 2.60
CA ARG A 159 14.69 15.23 1.97
C ARG A 159 13.30 15.31 2.62
N ARG A 160 13.05 14.53 3.68
CA ARG A 160 11.75 14.36 4.34
C ARG A 160 11.02 15.69 4.58
N GLY A 161 11.70 16.65 5.23
CA GLY A 161 11.07 17.94 5.54
C GLY A 161 10.65 18.72 4.30
N ALA A 162 11.49 18.73 3.26
CA ALA A 162 11.20 19.41 2.00
C ALA A 162 10.06 18.74 1.23
N LEU A 163 10.02 17.41 1.21
CA LEU A 163 8.96 16.62 0.58
C LEU A 163 7.61 16.85 1.28
N LEU A 164 7.56 16.74 2.62
CA LEU A 164 6.34 16.99 3.39
C LEU A 164 5.77 18.40 3.17
N ARG A 165 6.63 19.43 3.23
CA ARG A 165 6.21 20.81 2.93
C ARG A 165 5.69 20.96 1.51
N THR A 166 6.36 20.34 0.54
CA THR A 166 5.97 20.40 -0.87
C THR A 166 4.61 19.75 -1.10
N GLY A 167 4.36 18.60 -0.47
CA GLY A 167 3.07 17.90 -0.52
C GLY A 167 1.93 18.75 0.01
N LEU A 168 2.10 19.30 1.22
CA LEU A 168 1.11 20.13 1.88
C LEU A 168 0.84 21.41 1.09
N LEU A 169 1.88 22.15 0.69
CA LEU A 169 1.71 23.41 -0.06
C LEU A 169 1.01 23.19 -1.42
N ARG A 170 1.30 22.08 -2.10
CA ARG A 170 0.63 21.76 -3.38
C ARG A 170 -0.83 21.40 -3.17
N ALA A 171 -1.17 20.66 -2.12
CA ALA A 171 -2.56 20.34 -1.80
C ALA A 171 -3.36 21.61 -1.49
N ILE A 172 -2.81 22.49 -0.63
CA ILE A 172 -3.40 23.79 -0.30
C ILE A 172 -3.59 24.64 -1.56
N LEU A 173 -2.59 24.67 -2.45
CA LEU A 173 -2.66 25.44 -3.69
C LEU A 173 -3.82 24.98 -4.58
N PHE A 174 -3.91 23.68 -4.87
CA PHE A 174 -4.96 23.16 -5.74
C PHE A 174 -6.35 23.25 -5.11
N HIS A 175 -6.46 23.01 -3.81
CA HIS A 175 -7.70 23.14 -3.05
C HIS A 175 -8.17 24.60 -3.03
N GLY A 176 -7.31 25.54 -2.60
CA GLY A 176 -7.64 26.95 -2.57
C GLY A 176 -7.96 27.53 -3.94
N CYS A 177 -7.29 27.07 -5.01
CA CYS A 177 -7.65 27.44 -6.39
C CYS A 177 -9.06 26.98 -6.77
N TYR A 178 -9.42 25.72 -6.46
CA TYR A 178 -10.74 25.18 -6.73
C TYR A 178 -11.83 25.97 -5.99
N ASP A 179 -11.64 26.19 -4.68
CA ASP A 179 -12.59 26.91 -3.84
C ASP A 179 -12.70 28.39 -4.21
N SER A 180 -11.60 29.03 -4.59
CA SER A 180 -11.63 30.43 -5.03
C SER A 180 -12.61 30.62 -6.19
N PHE A 181 -12.55 29.75 -7.19
CA PHE A 181 -13.46 29.85 -8.33
C PHE A 181 -14.93 29.62 -7.96
N ILE A 182 -15.19 28.69 -7.02
CA ILE A 182 -16.55 28.45 -6.52
C ILE A 182 -17.03 29.63 -5.67
N LEU A 183 -16.28 30.09 -4.68
CA LEU A 183 -16.71 31.17 -3.78
C LEU A 183 -16.86 32.52 -4.50
N LEU A 184 -16.06 32.77 -5.54
CA LEU A 184 -16.22 33.97 -6.35
C LEU A 184 -17.55 34.01 -7.11
N THR A 185 -18.27 32.89 -7.30
CA THR A 185 -19.62 32.92 -7.89
C THR A 185 -20.64 33.62 -6.99
N GLU A 186 -20.36 33.75 -5.70
CA GLU A 186 -21.23 34.44 -4.75
C GLU A 186 -20.99 35.96 -4.73
N ASN A 187 -19.89 36.45 -5.31
CA ASN A 187 -19.56 37.87 -5.31
C ASN A 187 -20.36 38.66 -6.37
N ARG A 188 -21.33 39.46 -5.90
CA ARG A 188 -22.23 40.24 -6.78
C ARG A 188 -21.51 41.29 -7.62
N TRP A 189 -20.46 41.91 -7.10
CA TRP A 189 -19.71 42.95 -7.82
C TRP A 189 -18.93 42.35 -8.98
N LEU A 190 -18.18 41.26 -8.73
CA LEU A 190 -17.42 40.56 -9.76
C LEU A 190 -18.31 40.03 -10.88
N LYS A 191 -19.50 39.52 -10.53
CA LYS A 191 -20.48 39.01 -11.50
C LYS A 191 -21.01 40.05 -12.50
N GLN A 192 -20.76 41.34 -12.29
CA GLN A 192 -21.03 42.37 -13.29
C GLN A 192 -20.04 42.34 -14.47
N TYR A 193 -18.85 41.77 -14.24
CA TYR A 193 -17.74 41.78 -15.20
C TYR A 193 -17.37 40.36 -15.68
N VAL A 194 -17.62 39.34 -14.86
CA VAL A 194 -17.23 37.95 -15.11
C VAL A 194 -18.46 37.06 -15.00
N SER A 195 -18.71 36.22 -16.01
CA SER A 195 -19.84 35.30 -15.97
C SER A 195 -19.61 34.15 -14.98
N GLU A 196 -20.69 33.68 -14.36
CA GLU A 196 -20.66 32.51 -13.48
C GLU A 196 -20.11 31.26 -14.20
N ALA A 197 -20.49 31.07 -15.46
CA ALA A 197 -19.99 29.98 -16.29
C ALA A 197 -18.46 30.01 -16.45
N LEU A 198 -17.84 31.20 -16.56
CA LEU A 198 -16.39 31.32 -16.67
C LEU A 198 -15.70 30.97 -15.35
N LEU A 199 -16.27 31.36 -14.21
CA LEU A 199 -15.76 31.00 -12.89
C LEU A 199 -15.86 29.48 -12.66
N LEU A 200 -17.01 28.86 -12.94
CA LEU A 200 -17.18 27.42 -12.84
C LEU A 200 -16.25 26.65 -13.78
N THR A 201 -15.97 27.19 -14.98
CA THR A 201 -14.96 26.63 -15.88
C THR A 201 -13.57 26.67 -15.26
N GLY A 202 -13.22 27.73 -14.52
CA GLY A 202 -11.99 27.80 -13.73
C GLY A 202 -11.90 26.71 -12.66
N ALA A 203 -12.98 26.47 -11.90
CA ALA A 203 -13.04 25.40 -10.92
C ALA A 203 -12.85 24.01 -11.57
N ILE A 204 -13.57 23.74 -12.66
CA ILE A 204 -13.47 22.47 -13.40
C ILE A 204 -12.06 22.29 -14.00
N TYR A 205 -11.47 23.37 -14.54
CA TYR A 205 -10.11 23.32 -15.06
C TYR A 205 -9.08 23.04 -13.97
N SER A 206 -9.20 23.69 -12.80
CA SER A 206 -8.36 23.39 -11.63
C SER A 206 -8.44 21.91 -11.24
N LEU A 207 -9.66 21.37 -11.14
CA LEU A 207 -9.89 19.95 -10.86
C LEU A 207 -9.30 19.04 -11.94
N PHE A 208 -9.43 19.39 -13.21
CA PHE A 208 -8.87 18.64 -14.32
C PHE A 208 -7.33 18.57 -14.26
N VAL A 209 -6.67 19.70 -13.96
CA VAL A 209 -5.21 19.75 -13.78
C VAL A 209 -4.79 18.90 -12.57
N ALA A 210 -5.49 19.03 -11.45
CA ALA A 210 -5.25 18.23 -10.25
C ALA A 210 -5.42 16.72 -10.53
N LEU A 211 -6.45 16.33 -11.30
CA LEU A 211 -6.72 14.96 -11.69
C LEU A 211 -5.64 14.39 -12.63
N ARG A 212 -5.17 15.18 -13.61
CA ARG A 212 -4.07 14.74 -14.48
C ARG A 212 -2.77 14.55 -13.69
N LEU A 213 -2.48 15.49 -12.79
CA LEU A 213 -1.31 15.39 -11.93
C LEU A 213 -1.42 14.19 -10.98
N SER A 214 -2.55 14.01 -10.29
CA SER A 214 -2.77 12.90 -9.36
C SER A 214 -2.63 11.55 -10.07
N ARG A 215 -3.22 11.38 -11.26
CA ARG A 215 -3.06 10.17 -12.08
C ARG A 215 -1.60 9.90 -12.47
N ARG A 216 -0.84 10.94 -12.82
CA ARG A 216 0.59 10.82 -13.14
C ARG A 216 1.39 10.39 -11.91
N LEU A 217 1.18 11.05 -10.77
CA LEU A 217 1.87 10.75 -9.51
C LEU A 217 1.55 9.34 -9.02
N PHE A 218 0.29 8.92 -9.11
CA PHE A 218 -0.15 7.56 -8.75
C PHE A 218 0.55 6.50 -9.61
N ARG A 219 0.64 6.72 -10.94
CA ARG A 219 1.36 5.81 -11.85
C ARG A 219 2.86 5.77 -11.54
N GLN A 220 3.46 6.92 -11.25
CA GLN A 220 4.88 7.01 -10.90
C GLN A 220 5.18 6.27 -9.60
N HIS A 221 4.39 6.48 -8.54
CA HIS A 221 4.57 5.76 -7.28
C HIS A 221 4.33 4.27 -7.39
N ARG A 222 3.35 3.83 -8.19
CA ARG A 222 3.17 2.41 -8.47
C ARG A 222 4.42 1.79 -9.10
N HIS A 223 5.12 2.51 -9.97
CA HIS A 223 6.38 2.05 -10.55
C HIS A 223 7.51 2.07 -9.50
N THR A 224 7.62 3.14 -8.72
CA THR A 224 8.65 3.26 -7.67
C THR A 224 8.47 2.24 -6.55
N SER A 225 7.24 1.97 -6.08
CA SER A 225 6.93 0.85 -5.19
C SER A 225 7.37 -0.47 -5.82
N ARG A 226 7.02 -0.73 -7.09
CA ARG A 226 7.52 -1.95 -7.77
C ARG A 226 9.05 -2.08 -7.78
N GLN A 227 9.80 -0.98 -7.79
CA GLN A 227 11.27 -0.99 -7.81
C GLN A 227 11.90 -1.04 -6.42
N LEU A 228 11.42 -0.27 -5.45
CA LEU A 228 12.00 -0.18 -4.10
C LEU A 228 11.88 -1.50 -3.32
N PHE A 229 10.84 -2.29 -3.55
CA PHE A 229 10.74 -3.63 -2.95
C PHE A 229 11.76 -4.63 -3.51
N VAL A 230 12.29 -4.36 -4.70
CA VAL A 230 13.34 -5.16 -5.33
C VAL A 230 14.73 -4.69 -4.86
N SER A 231 14.83 -3.53 -4.20
CA SER A 231 16.11 -2.85 -3.97
C SER A 231 16.17 -2.08 -2.64
N ASP A 232 15.90 -2.75 -1.52
CA ASP A 232 16.50 -2.30 -0.25
C ASP A 232 18.02 -2.43 -0.40
N PRO A 233 18.79 -1.33 -0.42
CA PRO A 233 20.23 -1.39 -0.66
C PRO A 233 20.99 -2.15 0.44
N THR A 234 20.35 -2.39 1.59
CA THR A 234 20.92 -3.22 2.66
C THR A 234 20.72 -4.72 2.41
N LEU A 235 19.74 -5.10 1.57
CA LEU A 235 19.50 -6.48 1.21
C LEU A 235 20.37 -6.87 0.01
N SER A 236 21.25 -7.85 0.22
CA SER A 236 22.02 -8.47 -0.85
C SER A 236 21.61 -9.92 -1.03
N LEU A 237 21.56 -10.38 -2.28
CA LEU A 237 21.21 -11.73 -2.63
C LEU A 237 22.37 -12.38 -3.37
N ARG A 238 22.62 -13.65 -3.07
CA ARG A 238 23.60 -14.47 -3.79
C ARG A 238 23.13 -15.91 -3.88
N VAL A 239 23.62 -16.61 -4.89
CA VAL A 239 23.54 -18.07 -4.98
C VAL A 239 24.45 -18.66 -3.89
N ALA A 240 23.97 -19.71 -3.23
CA ALA A 240 24.74 -20.47 -2.25
C ALA A 240 25.45 -21.66 -2.91
N ASP A 241 26.64 -21.97 -2.40
CA ASP A 241 27.39 -23.18 -2.75
C ASP A 241 27.51 -24.13 -1.55
N GLU A 242 28.20 -25.26 -1.73
CA GLU A 242 28.35 -26.29 -0.70
C GLU A 242 28.92 -25.76 0.63
N ARG A 243 29.74 -24.70 0.60
CA ARG A 243 30.35 -24.10 1.80
C ARG A 243 29.34 -23.31 2.64
N ASP A 244 28.20 -22.96 2.04
CA ASP A 244 27.12 -22.22 2.72
C ASP A 244 26.14 -23.14 3.45
N LEU A 245 26.17 -24.44 3.18
CA LEU A 245 25.20 -25.39 3.73
C LEU A 245 25.16 -25.40 5.27
N PRO A 246 26.30 -25.34 6.00
CA PRO A 246 26.26 -25.23 7.46
C PRO A 246 25.56 -23.95 7.96
N MET A 247 25.69 -22.84 7.22
CA MET A 247 25.02 -21.59 7.55
C MET A 247 23.52 -21.65 7.24
N ILE A 248 23.14 -22.28 6.12
CA ILE A 248 21.73 -22.54 5.78
C ILE A 248 21.08 -23.45 6.82
N GLU A 249 21.77 -24.49 7.27
CA GLU A 249 21.34 -25.34 8.38
C GLU A 249 21.09 -24.50 9.65
N ALA A 250 22.01 -23.61 10.01
CA ALA A 250 21.85 -22.72 11.16
C ALA A 250 20.63 -21.79 11.01
N LEU A 251 20.42 -21.21 9.82
CA LEU A 251 19.22 -20.41 9.52
C LEU A 251 17.93 -21.24 9.63
N ALA A 252 17.94 -22.47 9.12
CA ALA A 252 16.79 -23.37 9.22
C ALA A 252 16.45 -23.68 10.68
N ARG A 253 17.45 -24.05 11.50
CA ARG A 253 17.28 -24.30 12.93
C ARG A 253 16.79 -23.08 13.71
N ALA A 254 17.14 -21.87 13.27
CA ALA A 254 16.66 -20.62 13.88
C ALA A 254 15.25 -20.20 13.41
N THR A 255 14.79 -20.65 12.24
CA THR A 255 13.50 -20.24 11.65
C THR A 255 12.37 -21.24 11.87
N TRP A 256 12.66 -22.54 11.78
CA TRP A 256 11.66 -23.61 11.87
C TRP A 256 10.88 -23.65 13.18
N PRO A 257 11.51 -23.59 14.37
CA PRO A 257 10.76 -23.67 15.62
C PRO A 257 9.71 -22.56 15.74
N ALA A 258 10.04 -21.35 15.30
CA ALA A 258 9.11 -20.23 15.31
C ALA A 258 7.92 -20.43 14.34
N ALA A 259 8.13 -21.14 13.23
CA ALA A 259 7.10 -21.37 12.22
C ALA A 259 6.15 -22.54 12.54
N PHE A 260 6.63 -23.57 13.26
CA PHE A 260 5.94 -24.85 13.41
C PHE A 260 5.55 -25.24 14.84
N ARG A 261 6.10 -24.58 15.87
CA ARG A 261 5.84 -24.93 17.29
C ARG A 261 4.37 -24.83 17.72
N SER A 262 3.53 -24.12 16.97
CA SER A 262 2.09 -24.08 17.24
C SER A 262 1.35 -25.38 16.93
N PHE A 263 1.95 -26.30 16.17
CA PHE A 263 1.31 -27.57 15.80
C PHE A 263 2.26 -28.79 15.71
N LEU A 264 3.57 -28.63 15.95
CA LEU A 264 4.53 -29.73 16.07
C LEU A 264 5.23 -29.70 17.44
N SER A 265 5.53 -30.88 17.99
CA SER A 265 6.32 -31.01 19.22
C SER A 265 7.81 -30.71 18.99
N ASP A 266 8.53 -30.31 20.05
CA ASP A 266 9.97 -30.02 19.95
C ASP A 266 10.78 -31.23 19.44
N ALA A 267 10.40 -32.46 19.83
CA ALA A 267 11.04 -33.69 19.35
C ALA A 267 10.81 -33.92 17.84
N GLN A 268 9.62 -33.64 17.33
CA GLN A 268 9.33 -33.73 15.90
C GLN A 268 10.07 -32.65 15.11
N ILE A 269 10.15 -31.42 15.65
CA ILE A 269 10.91 -30.33 15.03
C ILE A 269 12.38 -30.72 14.92
N ALA A 270 12.99 -31.24 15.99
CA ALA A 270 14.37 -31.70 15.97
C ALA A 270 14.59 -32.81 14.92
N HIS A 271 13.72 -33.83 14.91
CA HIS A 271 13.79 -34.92 13.95
C HIS A 271 13.70 -34.43 12.48
N MET A 272 12.77 -33.53 12.19
CA MET A 272 12.58 -32.99 10.83
C MET A 272 13.76 -32.12 10.39
N LEU A 273 14.30 -31.32 11.32
CA LEU A 273 15.50 -30.51 11.07
C LEU A 273 16.70 -31.41 10.75
N ASP A 274 16.92 -32.48 11.50
CA ASP A 274 18.03 -33.39 11.23
C ASP A 274 17.84 -34.15 9.90
N LYS A 275 16.60 -34.53 9.58
CA LYS A 275 16.27 -35.27 8.36
C LYS A 275 16.35 -34.43 7.07
N GLN A 276 15.93 -33.15 7.10
CA GLN A 276 15.75 -32.32 5.90
C GLN A 276 16.67 -31.09 5.83
N TYR A 277 17.31 -30.73 6.94
CA TYR A 277 18.11 -29.50 7.05
C TYR A 277 19.50 -29.74 7.61
N SER A 278 19.90 -30.99 7.88
CA SER A 278 21.31 -31.30 8.12
C SER A 278 22.13 -30.95 6.89
N THR A 279 23.37 -30.50 7.11
CA THR A 279 24.32 -30.18 6.03
C THR A 279 24.43 -31.32 5.00
N ALA A 280 24.39 -32.58 5.46
CA ALA A 280 24.39 -33.74 4.57
C ALA A 280 23.13 -33.82 3.69
N ALA A 281 21.93 -33.67 4.28
CA ALA A 281 20.69 -33.68 3.52
C ALA A 281 20.60 -32.52 2.51
N LEU A 282 21.06 -31.32 2.90
CA LEU A 282 21.11 -30.17 1.99
C LEU A 282 22.11 -30.37 0.85
N LEU A 283 23.22 -31.06 1.11
CA LEU A 283 24.20 -31.40 0.09
C LEU A 283 23.63 -32.40 -0.91
N ASP A 284 22.88 -33.40 -0.44
CA ASP A 284 22.23 -34.37 -1.31
C ASP A 284 21.16 -33.69 -2.19
N GLU A 285 20.35 -32.79 -1.63
CA GLU A 285 19.43 -31.95 -2.40
C GLU A 285 20.13 -31.11 -3.48
N MET A 286 21.29 -30.52 -3.16
CA MET A 286 22.06 -29.74 -4.12
C MET A 286 22.58 -30.61 -5.28
N LYS A 287 22.99 -31.85 -4.98
CA LYS A 287 23.40 -32.84 -6.00
C LYS A 287 22.23 -33.34 -6.85
N GLU A 288 21.02 -33.37 -6.28
CA GLU A 288 19.78 -33.69 -7.00
C GLU A 288 19.28 -32.54 -7.89
N GLY A 289 20.01 -31.42 -7.95
CA GLY A 289 19.70 -30.28 -8.81
C GLY A 289 18.91 -29.17 -8.12
N HIS A 290 18.81 -29.18 -6.79
CA HIS A 290 18.26 -28.03 -6.08
C HIS A 290 19.26 -26.87 -6.01
N HIS A 291 18.78 -25.67 -6.29
CA HIS A 291 19.52 -24.44 -6.18
C HIS A 291 19.15 -23.69 -4.90
N PHE A 292 20.15 -23.13 -4.22
CA PHE A 292 19.98 -22.38 -2.98
C PHE A 292 20.32 -20.90 -3.18
N LEU A 293 19.50 -20.03 -2.60
CA LEU A 293 19.73 -18.60 -2.53
C LEU A 293 19.81 -18.16 -1.08
N VAL A 294 20.68 -17.19 -0.80
CA VAL A 294 20.83 -16.57 0.51
C VAL A 294 20.56 -15.07 0.38
N VAL A 295 19.75 -14.54 1.30
CA VAL A 295 19.56 -13.11 1.45
C VAL A 295 20.23 -12.64 2.73
N SER A 296 21.04 -11.60 2.60
CA SER A 296 21.72 -10.94 3.71
C SER A 296 21.16 -9.54 3.91
N ASN A 297 21.06 -9.08 5.17
CA ASN A 297 20.78 -7.69 5.52
C ASN A 297 22.04 -7.07 6.12
N ALA A 298 22.54 -5.99 5.52
CA ALA A 298 23.76 -5.30 5.91
C ALA A 298 24.96 -6.28 6.08
N GLY A 299 25.05 -7.27 5.18
CA GLY A 299 26.10 -8.29 5.16
C GLY A 299 25.83 -9.53 6.03
N VAL A 300 24.82 -9.50 6.90
CA VAL A 300 24.46 -10.64 7.77
C VAL A 300 23.43 -11.53 7.08
N PRO A 301 23.63 -12.85 6.93
CA PRO A 301 22.60 -13.75 6.39
C PRO A 301 21.34 -13.76 7.27
N VAL A 302 20.18 -13.51 6.66
CA VAL A 302 18.89 -13.42 7.38
C VAL A 302 17.80 -14.33 6.83
N GLY A 303 18.05 -14.98 5.70
CA GLY A 303 17.10 -15.93 5.12
C GLY A 303 17.69 -16.68 3.94
N PHE A 304 16.98 -17.72 3.52
CA PHE A 304 17.36 -18.54 2.37
C PHE A 304 16.12 -19.06 1.64
N ALA A 305 16.33 -19.46 0.39
CA ALA A 305 15.35 -20.21 -0.40
C ALA A 305 16.02 -21.38 -1.12
N ALA A 306 15.25 -22.43 -1.39
CA ALA A 306 15.67 -23.55 -2.22
C ALA A 306 14.59 -23.83 -3.28
N TYR A 307 15.01 -24.05 -4.52
CA TYR A 307 14.12 -24.35 -5.65
C TYR A 307 14.79 -25.36 -6.60
N GLY A 308 13.99 -26.06 -7.39
CA GLY A 308 14.47 -27.05 -8.36
C GLY A 308 13.43 -27.32 -9.44
N ALA A 309 13.86 -27.97 -10.53
CA ALA A 309 12.96 -28.38 -11.60
C ALA A 309 12.07 -29.55 -11.15
N LEU A 310 10.78 -29.50 -11.49
CA LEU A 310 9.89 -30.66 -11.43
C LEU A 310 9.97 -31.47 -12.73
N ASP A 311 10.05 -30.76 -13.85
CA ASP A 311 10.21 -31.26 -15.21
C ASP A 311 10.66 -30.10 -16.13
N GLU A 312 10.56 -30.26 -17.46
CA GLU A 312 11.20 -29.35 -18.44
C GLU A 312 10.80 -27.88 -18.28
N ASP A 313 9.54 -27.57 -17.97
CA ASP A 313 9.04 -26.19 -17.91
C ASP A 313 8.40 -25.82 -16.56
N ARG A 314 8.42 -26.72 -15.57
CA ARG A 314 7.80 -26.49 -14.26
C ARG A 314 8.83 -26.59 -13.15
N TYR A 315 8.80 -25.61 -12.24
CA TYR A 315 9.71 -25.54 -11.11
C TYR A 315 8.95 -25.61 -9.79
N GLN A 316 9.64 -26.03 -8.74
CA GLN A 316 9.13 -26.01 -7.38
C GLN A 316 10.03 -25.17 -6.46
N LEU A 317 9.41 -24.29 -5.68
CA LEU A 317 10.00 -23.67 -4.51
C LEU A 317 9.85 -24.64 -3.33
N HIS A 318 10.97 -25.25 -2.92
CA HIS A 318 11.01 -26.25 -1.85
C HIS A 318 11.09 -25.61 -0.46
N LYS A 319 11.88 -24.53 -0.33
CA LYS A 319 12.17 -23.89 0.96
C LYS A 319 12.17 -22.37 0.79
N LEU A 320 11.59 -21.66 1.75
CA LEU A 320 11.71 -20.20 1.85
C LEU A 320 11.55 -19.80 3.32
N TYR A 321 12.63 -19.36 3.94
CA TYR A 321 12.65 -19.01 5.36
C TYR A 321 13.42 -17.71 5.61
N VAL A 322 12.90 -16.89 6.52
CA VAL A 322 13.50 -15.63 6.96
C VAL A 322 13.45 -15.60 8.49
N LEU A 323 14.55 -15.18 9.12
CA LEU A 323 14.65 -15.02 10.58
C LEU A 323 13.49 -14.18 11.12
N PRO A 324 12.85 -14.54 12.25
CA PRO A 324 11.68 -13.83 12.78
C PRO A 324 11.87 -12.31 12.93
N GLY A 325 13.04 -11.85 13.38
CA GLY A 325 13.35 -10.42 13.52
C GLY A 325 13.53 -9.65 12.19
N HIS A 326 13.56 -10.36 11.06
CA HIS A 326 13.75 -9.82 9.72
C HIS A 326 12.53 -10.06 8.80
N GLN A 327 11.46 -10.66 9.33
CA GLN A 327 10.19 -10.83 8.61
C GLN A 327 9.44 -9.49 8.48
N GLY A 328 8.57 -9.39 7.47
CA GLY A 328 7.84 -8.15 7.17
C GLY A 328 8.69 -7.00 6.63
N ARG A 329 9.95 -7.26 6.27
CA ARG A 329 10.91 -6.29 5.73
C ARG A 329 11.39 -6.60 4.31
N GLY A 330 10.58 -7.32 3.53
CA GLY A 330 10.86 -7.59 2.12
C GLY A 330 11.76 -8.81 1.81
N ALA A 331 12.59 -9.30 2.75
CA ALA A 331 13.56 -10.39 2.48
C ALA A 331 12.94 -11.65 1.84
N GLY A 332 11.76 -12.10 2.30
CA GLY A 332 11.09 -13.27 1.72
C GLY A 332 10.59 -13.03 0.29
N ARG A 333 10.14 -11.81 -0.01
CA ARG A 333 9.73 -11.42 -1.36
C ARG A 333 10.93 -11.31 -2.29
N VAL A 334 12.05 -10.75 -1.82
CA VAL A 334 13.31 -10.68 -2.58
C VAL A 334 13.80 -12.07 -2.98
N LEU A 335 13.78 -13.03 -2.04
CA LEU A 335 14.09 -14.43 -2.34
C LEU A 335 13.15 -15.00 -3.41
N LEU A 336 11.84 -14.83 -3.26
CA LEU A 336 10.86 -15.39 -4.20
C LEU A 336 10.96 -14.76 -5.60
N GLU A 337 11.16 -13.46 -5.69
CA GLU A 337 11.34 -12.76 -6.97
C GLU A 337 12.65 -13.15 -7.65
N ALA A 338 13.72 -13.42 -6.89
CA ALA A 338 14.96 -13.96 -7.42
C ALA A 338 14.77 -15.37 -8.00
N VAL A 339 14.04 -16.25 -7.30
CA VAL A 339 13.67 -17.58 -7.81
C VAL A 339 12.86 -17.44 -9.11
N LEU A 340 11.79 -16.64 -9.11
CA LEU A 340 10.96 -16.41 -10.30
C LEU A 340 11.77 -15.89 -11.49
N ARG A 341 12.73 -14.99 -11.24
CA ARG A 341 13.61 -14.45 -12.29
C ARG A 341 14.52 -15.53 -12.87
N GLN A 342 15.11 -16.36 -12.02
CA GLN A 342 15.98 -17.43 -12.48
C GLN A 342 15.19 -18.41 -13.35
N VAL A 343 14.10 -18.97 -12.81
CA VAL A 343 13.35 -20.03 -13.51
C VAL A 343 12.67 -19.50 -14.77
N SER A 344 12.23 -18.23 -14.80
CA SER A 344 11.73 -17.60 -16.03
C SER A 344 12.82 -17.44 -17.09
N GLY A 345 14.07 -17.16 -16.69
CA GLY A 345 15.22 -17.14 -17.59
C GLY A 345 15.55 -18.52 -18.19
N GLU A 346 15.14 -19.58 -17.49
CA GLU A 346 15.27 -20.99 -17.91
C GLU A 346 14.03 -21.49 -18.68
N GLY A 347 13.07 -20.61 -18.99
CA GLY A 347 11.90 -20.94 -19.80
C GLY A 347 10.71 -21.50 -19.03
N ALA A 348 10.73 -21.45 -17.69
CA ALA A 348 9.63 -21.97 -16.87
C ALA A 348 8.28 -21.32 -17.22
N THR A 349 7.23 -22.14 -17.28
CA THR A 349 5.83 -21.72 -17.47
C THR A 349 5.08 -21.62 -16.15
N GLU A 350 5.55 -22.29 -15.09
CA GLU A 350 4.97 -22.21 -13.75
C GLU A 350 5.98 -22.46 -12.62
N LEU A 351 5.69 -21.85 -11.47
CA LEU A 351 6.36 -22.12 -10.20
C LEU A 351 5.32 -22.64 -9.19
N ARG A 352 5.59 -23.81 -8.59
CA ARG A 352 4.77 -24.44 -7.55
C ARG A 352 5.43 -24.36 -6.18
N LEU A 353 4.63 -24.47 -5.13
CA LEU A 353 5.10 -24.61 -3.75
C LEU A 353 4.11 -25.43 -2.92
N ARG A 354 4.61 -25.93 -1.78
CA ARG A 354 3.77 -26.56 -0.75
C ARG A 354 3.82 -25.72 0.52
N VAL A 355 2.65 -25.52 1.12
CA VAL A 355 2.52 -24.75 2.36
C VAL A 355 1.44 -25.36 3.23
N ASN A 356 1.74 -25.55 4.51
CA ASN A 356 0.78 -26.06 5.47
C ASN A 356 -0.47 -25.16 5.56
N ARG A 357 -1.67 -25.76 5.58
CA ARG A 357 -2.95 -25.04 5.55
C ARG A 357 -3.14 -24.07 6.72
N SER A 358 -2.49 -24.33 7.86
CA SER A 358 -2.55 -23.49 9.06
C SER A 358 -1.44 -22.42 9.11
N ASN A 359 -0.52 -22.39 8.14
CA ASN A 359 0.59 -21.45 8.14
C ASN A 359 0.17 -20.08 7.57
N ALA A 360 0.57 -19.00 8.25
CA ALA A 360 0.29 -17.63 7.81
C ALA A 360 0.92 -17.29 6.43
N ALA A 361 1.90 -18.08 5.98
CA ALA A 361 2.54 -17.95 4.68
C ALA A 361 1.59 -18.14 3.48
N VAL A 362 0.44 -18.80 3.66
CA VAL A 362 -0.58 -18.91 2.58
C VAL A 362 -0.93 -17.51 2.04
N LYS A 363 -1.24 -16.57 2.94
CA LYS A 363 -1.58 -15.18 2.57
C LYS A 363 -0.39 -14.41 1.98
N PHE A 364 0.84 -14.80 2.33
CA PHE A 364 2.04 -14.23 1.71
C PHE A 364 2.14 -14.64 0.25
N TYR A 365 1.94 -15.92 -0.06
CA TYR A 365 1.98 -16.40 -1.44
C TYR A 365 0.79 -15.91 -2.29
N GLU A 366 -0.43 -15.85 -1.72
CA GLU A 366 -1.60 -15.27 -2.39
C GLU A 366 -1.35 -13.82 -2.84
N ARG A 367 -0.79 -12.98 -1.96
CA ARG A 367 -0.43 -11.60 -2.30
C ARG A 367 0.62 -11.50 -3.41
N LEU A 368 1.47 -12.51 -3.55
CA LEU A 368 2.49 -12.57 -4.59
C LEU A 368 2.00 -13.25 -5.88
N GLY A 369 0.69 -13.49 -6.00
CA GLY A 369 0.04 -13.98 -7.21
C GLY A 369 -0.02 -15.50 -7.33
N PHE A 370 0.26 -16.25 -6.26
CA PHE A 370 -0.01 -17.68 -6.23
C PHE A 370 -1.49 -17.93 -5.92
N HIS A 371 -2.03 -19.01 -6.46
CA HIS A 371 -3.37 -19.51 -6.11
C HIS A 371 -3.29 -20.98 -5.72
N ILE A 372 -4.27 -21.45 -4.94
CA ILE A 372 -4.36 -22.84 -4.50
C ILE A 372 -4.74 -23.70 -5.70
N LEU A 373 -3.85 -24.61 -6.10
CA LEU A 373 -4.12 -25.60 -7.15
C LEU A 373 -4.92 -26.78 -6.59
N ARG A 374 -4.48 -27.31 -5.44
CA ARG A 374 -5.14 -28.44 -4.75
C ARG A 374 -4.70 -28.57 -3.31
N SER A 375 -5.50 -29.27 -2.54
CA SER A 375 -5.15 -29.78 -1.21
C SER A 375 -4.38 -31.09 -1.33
N GLN A 376 -3.37 -31.30 -0.48
CA GLN A 376 -2.63 -32.56 -0.37
C GLN A 376 -2.44 -32.91 1.10
N ASP A 377 -2.83 -34.13 1.48
CA ASP A 377 -2.56 -34.70 2.80
C ASP A 377 -1.52 -35.80 2.63
N VAL A 378 -0.34 -35.62 3.23
CA VAL A 378 0.74 -36.61 3.18
C VAL A 378 0.89 -37.22 4.56
N ASP A 379 0.69 -38.53 4.66
CA ASP A 379 1.04 -39.29 5.86
C ASP A 379 2.57 -39.27 6.01
N ILE A 380 3.05 -38.68 7.10
CA ILE A 380 4.48 -38.60 7.42
C ILE A 380 4.89 -39.62 8.49
N GLY A 381 4.00 -40.57 8.80
CA GLY A 381 4.20 -41.62 9.79
C GLY A 381 3.74 -41.21 11.20
N ASN A 382 3.61 -42.22 12.08
CA ASN A 382 3.21 -42.06 13.48
C ASN A 382 1.86 -41.35 13.69
N GLY A 383 0.93 -41.44 12.73
CA GLY A 383 -0.40 -40.82 12.81
C GLY A 383 -0.44 -39.32 12.51
N TYR A 384 0.65 -38.76 11.98
CA TYR A 384 0.74 -37.34 11.62
C TYR A 384 0.58 -37.15 10.11
N PHE A 385 -0.18 -36.13 9.73
CA PHE A 385 -0.38 -35.72 8.34
C PHE A 385 0.18 -34.32 8.11
N MET A 386 0.94 -34.15 7.02
CA MET A 386 1.20 -32.85 6.43
C MET A 386 0.00 -32.45 5.59
N ASN A 387 -0.87 -31.64 6.18
CA ASN A 387 -2.04 -31.06 5.53
C ASN A 387 -1.61 -29.78 4.80
N ASP A 388 -1.23 -29.91 3.55
CA ASP A 388 -0.67 -28.81 2.75
C ASP A 388 -1.66 -28.36 1.66
N TYR A 389 -1.48 -27.12 1.23
CA TYR A 389 -1.90 -26.64 -0.08
C TYR A 389 -0.72 -26.76 -1.04
N VAL A 390 -1.00 -27.25 -2.25
CA VAL A 390 -0.15 -27.00 -3.42
C VAL A 390 -0.61 -25.70 -4.04
N MET A 391 0.25 -24.69 -4.04
CA MET A 391 -0.04 -23.41 -4.69
C MET A 391 0.81 -23.25 -5.95
N VAL A 392 0.26 -22.55 -6.95
CA VAL A 392 0.91 -22.35 -8.26
C VAL A 392 0.83 -20.89 -8.67
N LYS A 393 1.87 -20.45 -9.37
CA LYS A 393 1.93 -19.17 -10.08
C LYS A 393 2.39 -19.40 -11.51
N GLU A 394 1.55 -19.03 -12.47
CA GLU A 394 1.92 -19.02 -13.89
C GLU A 394 2.96 -17.94 -14.17
N ILE A 395 3.95 -18.30 -14.98
CA ILE A 395 5.02 -17.42 -15.43
C ILE A 395 4.74 -17.07 -16.89
N VAL A 396 4.24 -15.86 -17.10
CA VAL A 396 4.00 -15.35 -18.45
C VAL A 396 5.34 -14.93 -19.05
N ASN A 397 5.95 -15.82 -19.83
CA ASN A 397 7.09 -15.48 -20.65
C ASN A 397 6.64 -14.48 -21.71
N ARG A 398 6.94 -13.19 -21.52
CA ARG A 398 6.80 -12.18 -22.56
C ARG A 398 7.90 -12.38 -23.59
N GLN A 399 7.73 -13.40 -24.43
CA GLN A 399 8.37 -13.50 -25.72
C GLN A 399 7.28 -13.48 -26.79
N SER A 400 6.88 -12.26 -27.17
CA SER A 400 6.51 -11.84 -28.52
C SER A 400 6.34 -10.32 -28.55
#